data_AF-A0AAJ7WQ73-F1
#
_entry.id   AF-A0AAJ7WQ73-F1
#
_cell.length_a   1.000
_cell.length_b   1.000
_cell.length_c   1.000
_cell.angle_alpha   90.00
_cell.angle_beta   90.00
_cell.angle_gamma   90.00
#
_symmetry.space_group_name_H-M   'P 1'
#
loop_
_entity.id
_entity.type
_entity.pdbx_description
1 polymer ?
#
loop_
_entity_poly.entity_id
_entity_poly.type
_entity_poly.pdbx_seq_one_letter_code
_entity_poly.pdbx_strand_id
1 'polypeptide(L)'
;MKSQFDSWTLISRPRPRGRWRSRGRARCIKNCFNYLLLDPRSKLMDPGEGGEQGGEQFRIFVSSIFYIGKGSGNRPFHHLQEAMAHLHSPHIQPSQKVARVLSVWEAGRGVIYIPCFHSSTSAESLTRESCIIDALGVGSLCNERRGSVPGLVSGWPLSRRRQLGVFLLSRAMAIMDLDGRREIHPRDLTV
;
A
#
# COMPACT_ATOMS: atom_id res chain seq x y z
N MET A 1 -44.48 17.45 -34.21
CA MET A 1 -43.68 18.66 -33.91
C MET A 1 -43.30 18.62 -32.44
N LYS A 2 -42.02 18.37 -32.14
CA LYS A 2 -41.49 18.26 -30.78
C LYS A 2 -41.20 19.66 -30.26
N SER A 3 -41.78 20.01 -29.12
CA SER A 3 -41.61 21.28 -28.43
C SER A 3 -40.85 21.07 -27.13
N GLN A 4 -39.84 21.93 -26.95
CA GLN A 4 -39.23 22.35 -25.68
C GLN A 4 -38.51 21.29 -24.85
N PHE A 5 -37.17 21.34 -24.90
CA PHE A 5 -36.30 21.65 -23.75
C PHE A 5 -34.89 21.72 -24.31
N ASP A 6 -34.28 22.90 -24.35
CA ASP A 6 -32.81 23.07 -24.41
C ASP A 6 -32.47 24.58 -24.34
N SER A 7 -32.37 25.10 -23.12
CA SER A 7 -31.71 26.38 -22.86
C SER A 7 -30.83 26.26 -21.62
N TRP A 8 -29.57 25.88 -21.82
CA TRP A 8 -28.48 26.24 -20.92
C TRP A 8 -27.30 26.74 -21.73
N THR A 9 -27.21 28.06 -21.80
CA THR A 9 -26.07 28.85 -22.23
C THR A 9 -24.80 28.46 -21.48
N LEU A 10 -23.79 28.02 -22.24
CA LEU A 10 -22.37 28.39 -22.14
C LEU A 10 -21.81 28.71 -20.73
N ILE A 11 -21.39 27.67 -20.01
CA ILE A 11 -20.26 27.81 -19.08
C ILE A 11 -19.00 27.43 -19.85
N SER A 12 -18.29 28.47 -20.31
CA SER A 12 -16.95 28.39 -20.90
C SER A 12 -16.00 27.69 -19.93
N ARG A 13 -15.72 26.40 -20.14
CA ARG A 13 -14.69 25.68 -19.37
C ARG A 13 -13.35 26.39 -19.61
N PRO A 14 -12.63 26.85 -18.57
CA PRO A 14 -11.28 27.36 -18.76
C PRO A 14 -10.42 26.23 -19.33
N ARG A 15 -9.84 26.45 -20.51
CA ARG A 15 -8.89 25.51 -21.11
C ARG A 15 -7.68 25.44 -20.18
N PRO A 16 -7.27 24.25 -19.68
CA PRO A 16 -6.04 24.16 -18.93
C PRO A 16 -4.88 24.47 -19.87
N ARG A 17 -4.23 25.63 -19.66
CA ARG A 17 -2.93 25.91 -20.25
C ARG A 17 -1.89 25.09 -19.49
N GLY A 18 -1.79 23.82 -19.86
CA GLY A 18 -0.83 22.87 -19.33
C GLY A 18 -0.67 21.75 -20.35
N ARG A 19 0.51 21.67 -20.95
CA ARG A 19 0.86 20.85 -22.11
C ARG A 19 0.93 19.35 -21.74
N TRP A 20 -0.21 18.73 -21.44
CA TRP A 20 -0.33 17.28 -21.20
C TRP A 20 -1.08 16.57 -22.33
N ARG A 21 -0.69 16.86 -23.57
CA ARG A 21 -1.03 16.01 -24.72
C ARG A 21 0.26 15.68 -25.46
N SER A 22 1.01 14.73 -24.90
CA SER A 22 2.12 14.12 -25.61
C SER A 22 1.56 13.37 -26.82
N ARG A 23 2.08 13.70 -28.00
CA ARG A 23 1.96 12.92 -29.23
C ARG A 23 2.51 11.51 -28.96
N GLY A 24 1.76 10.48 -29.36
CA GLY A 24 2.08 9.06 -29.15
C GLY A 24 1.44 8.51 -27.88
N ARG A 25 0.35 7.74 -28.00
CA ARG A 25 -0.30 7.07 -26.86
C ARG A 25 0.60 5.96 -26.32
N ALA A 26 1.54 6.29 -25.44
CA ALA A 26 1.95 5.34 -24.42
C ALA A 26 0.69 5.02 -23.62
N ARG A 27 0.14 3.82 -23.78
CA ARG A 27 -1.04 3.37 -23.04
C ARG A 27 -0.74 3.55 -21.56
N CYS A 28 -1.53 4.37 -20.88
CA CYS A 28 -1.43 4.56 -19.44
C CYS A 28 -2.02 3.30 -18.78
N ILE A 29 -1.19 2.27 -18.62
CA ILE A 29 -1.63 0.97 -18.10
C ILE A 29 -1.88 1.12 -16.60
N LYS A 30 -3.13 0.87 -16.21
CA LYS A 30 -3.61 0.90 -14.83
C LYS A 30 -3.70 -0.52 -14.24
N ASN A 31 -2.56 -1.18 -14.14
CA ASN A 31 -2.45 -2.57 -13.67
C ASN A 31 -1.60 -2.72 -12.40
N CYS A 32 -1.36 -1.61 -11.70
CA CYS A 32 -0.58 -1.59 -10.48
C CYS A 32 -1.48 -1.33 -9.26
N PHE A 33 -0.98 -1.74 -8.11
CA PHE A 33 -1.63 -1.55 -6.80
C PHE A 33 -0.54 -1.41 -5.73
N ASN A 34 -0.91 -1.04 -4.53
CA ASN A 34 -0.03 -1.04 -3.36
C ASN A 34 -0.42 -2.20 -2.45
N TYR A 35 0.51 -2.70 -1.65
CA TYR A 35 0.17 -3.66 -0.61
C TYR A 35 1.02 -3.46 0.63
N LEU A 36 0.46 -3.81 1.77
CA LEU A 36 1.13 -3.74 3.07
C LEU A 36 1.31 -5.16 3.63
N LEU A 37 2.42 -5.38 4.34
CA LEU A 37 2.61 -6.55 5.20
C LEU A 37 2.70 -6.09 6.66
N LEU A 38 1.91 -6.73 7.51
CA LEU A 38 1.86 -6.41 8.94
C LEU A 38 2.23 -7.63 9.79
N ASP A 39 2.91 -7.36 10.90
CA ASP A 39 3.25 -8.35 11.92
C ASP A 39 2.13 -8.36 12.97
N PRO A 40 1.29 -9.41 13.01
CA PRO A 40 0.14 -9.46 13.94
C PRO A 40 0.55 -9.61 15.40
N ARG A 41 1.85 -9.85 15.69
CA ARG A 41 2.37 -10.01 17.06
C ARG A 41 2.70 -8.69 17.74
N SER A 42 2.69 -7.58 16.99
CA SER A 42 2.95 -6.25 17.53
C SER A 42 1.87 -5.83 18.54
N LYS A 43 2.06 -6.23 19.81
CA LYS A 43 1.33 -5.90 21.07
C LYS A 43 -0.20 -5.74 21.10
N LEU A 44 -0.93 -5.85 19.99
CA LEU A 44 -2.19 -5.14 19.85
C LEU A 44 -3.16 -5.91 18.93
N MET A 45 -3.45 -7.14 19.32
CA MET A 45 -4.59 -7.89 18.83
C MET A 45 -5.31 -8.53 20.01
N ASP A 46 -5.89 -7.70 20.88
CA ASP A 46 -7.06 -8.10 21.67
C ASP A 46 -8.07 -6.94 21.69
N PRO A 47 -9.25 -7.11 21.07
CA PRO A 47 -10.34 -6.14 21.13
C PRO A 47 -11.00 -6.23 22.52
N GLY A 48 -10.33 -5.72 23.56
CA GLY A 48 -10.80 -5.89 24.95
C GLY A 48 -10.57 -4.71 25.89
N GLU A 49 -9.59 -3.85 25.66
CA GLU A 49 -9.27 -2.78 26.61
C GLU A 49 -9.86 -1.44 26.15
N GLY A 50 -10.98 -1.06 26.77
CA GLY A 50 -11.72 0.16 26.48
C GLY A 50 -10.89 1.43 26.72
N GLY A 51 -10.68 2.19 25.66
CA GLY A 51 -10.15 3.56 25.68
C GLY A 51 -9.98 4.09 24.25
N GLU A 52 -10.39 5.34 24.00
CA GLU A 52 -10.29 6.10 22.72
C GLU A 52 -10.01 5.26 21.46
N GLN A 53 -11.03 4.52 21.03
CA GLN A 53 -10.89 3.37 20.14
C GLN A 53 -10.22 3.68 18.79
N GLY A 54 -10.45 4.85 18.18
CA GLY A 54 -9.92 5.14 16.84
C GLY A 54 -8.43 5.52 16.79
N GLY A 55 -7.96 6.30 17.76
CA GLY A 55 -6.60 6.84 17.77
C GLY A 55 -5.56 5.77 18.10
N GLU A 56 -5.84 4.96 19.12
CA GLU A 56 -4.95 3.87 19.50
C GLU A 56 -4.92 2.80 18.41
N GLN A 57 -6.06 2.35 17.89
CA GLN A 57 -6.11 1.39 16.77
C GLN A 57 -5.32 1.82 15.52
N PHE A 58 -5.31 3.12 15.21
CA PHE A 58 -4.48 3.60 14.11
C PHE A 58 -2.97 3.52 14.43
N ARG A 59 -2.56 3.82 15.66
CA ARG A 59 -1.16 3.68 16.11
C ARG A 59 -0.71 2.23 16.10
N ILE A 60 -1.56 1.34 16.58
CA ILE A 60 -1.42 -0.11 16.50
C ILE A 60 -1.12 -0.53 15.06
N PHE A 61 -2.06 -0.20 14.17
CA PHE A 61 -1.98 -0.52 12.76
C PHE A 61 -0.68 -0.02 12.14
N VAL A 62 -0.35 1.25 12.34
CA VAL A 62 0.88 1.87 11.84
C VAL A 62 2.13 1.15 12.36
N SER A 63 2.18 0.81 13.66
CA SER A 63 3.33 0.14 14.27
C SER A 63 3.52 -1.31 13.81
N SER A 64 2.44 -1.95 13.37
CA SER A 64 2.46 -3.34 12.88
C SER A 64 2.98 -3.48 11.45
N ILE A 65 2.96 -2.40 10.65
CA ILE A 65 3.41 -2.41 9.26
C ILE A 65 4.94 -2.52 9.24
N PHE A 66 5.44 -3.59 8.63
CA PHE A 66 6.88 -3.77 8.41
C PHE A 66 7.28 -3.68 6.93
N TYR A 67 6.31 -3.64 6.01
CA TYR A 67 6.59 -3.51 4.58
C TYR A 67 5.44 -2.83 3.82
N ILE A 68 5.81 -1.98 2.85
CA ILE A 68 4.92 -1.41 1.83
C ILE A 68 5.57 -1.63 0.47
N GLY A 69 4.81 -2.09 -0.52
CA GLY A 69 5.32 -2.26 -1.87
C GLY A 69 4.30 -1.95 -2.94
N LYS A 70 4.80 -1.81 -4.17
CA LYS A 70 4.01 -1.82 -5.39
C LYS A 70 3.87 -3.24 -5.91
N GLY A 71 2.64 -3.65 -6.22
CA GLY A 71 2.33 -4.86 -6.99
C GLY A 71 1.96 -4.53 -8.44
N SER A 72 2.19 -5.48 -9.35
CA SER A 72 1.70 -5.42 -10.73
C SER A 72 1.44 -6.82 -11.29
N GLY A 73 0.31 -7.03 -11.95
CA GLY A 73 -0.07 -8.34 -12.52
C GLY A 73 -0.29 -9.43 -11.47
N ASN A 74 0.01 -10.70 -11.80
CA ASN A 74 -0.15 -11.89 -10.96
C ASN A 74 0.97 -12.09 -9.91
N ARG A 75 1.48 -11.00 -9.30
CA ARG A 75 2.45 -11.11 -8.20
C ARG A 75 1.86 -10.78 -6.82
N PRO A 76 0.67 -11.24 -6.42
CA PRO A 76 0.40 -11.31 -5.00
C PRO A 76 1.37 -12.35 -4.41
N PHE A 77 1.90 -12.07 -3.21
CA PHE A 77 2.68 -13.02 -2.40
C PHE A 77 4.14 -13.31 -2.80
N HIS A 78 4.77 -12.59 -3.73
CA HIS A 78 6.18 -12.85 -4.09
C HIS A 78 7.11 -12.99 -2.87
N HIS A 79 7.01 -12.08 -1.89
CA HIS A 79 7.83 -12.13 -0.67
C HIS A 79 7.47 -13.30 0.25
N LEU A 80 6.21 -13.72 0.26
CA LEU A 80 5.78 -14.87 1.03
C LEU A 80 6.24 -16.17 0.35
N GLN A 81 6.22 -16.23 -0.98
CA GLN A 81 6.78 -17.34 -1.76
C GLN A 81 8.30 -17.45 -1.58
N GLU A 82 9.01 -16.31 -1.55
CA GLU A 82 10.44 -16.28 -1.23
C GLU A 82 10.72 -16.85 0.17
N ALA A 83 9.93 -16.45 1.18
CA ALA A 83 10.02 -17.03 2.52
C ALA A 83 9.69 -18.53 2.54
N MET A 84 8.70 -18.98 1.76
CA MET A 84 8.37 -20.40 1.63
C MET A 84 9.50 -21.20 0.99
N ALA A 85 10.17 -20.65 -0.04
CA ALA A 85 11.34 -21.27 -0.64
C ALA A 85 12.49 -21.40 0.36
N HIS A 86 12.72 -20.37 1.19
CA HIS A 86 13.71 -20.43 2.26
C HIS A 86 13.42 -21.51 3.32
N LEU A 87 12.15 -21.76 3.67
CA LEU A 87 11.78 -22.85 4.58
C LEU A 87 12.18 -24.23 4.03
N HIS A 88 12.09 -24.43 2.72
CA HIS A 88 12.48 -25.69 2.08
C HIS A 88 13.97 -25.79 1.78
N SER A 89 14.68 -24.66 1.68
CA SER A 89 16.08 -24.60 1.25
C SER A 89 16.79 -23.39 1.85
N PRO A 90 17.28 -23.48 3.10
CA PRO A 90 17.83 -22.34 3.86
C PRO A 90 19.27 -21.96 3.45
N HIS A 91 19.68 -22.22 2.21
CA HIS A 91 21.08 -22.10 1.79
C HIS A 91 21.58 -20.66 1.64
N ILE A 92 20.68 -19.67 1.65
CA ILE A 92 21.00 -18.25 1.46
C ILE A 92 20.48 -17.46 2.66
N GLN A 93 21.24 -16.44 3.09
CA GLN A 93 20.80 -15.53 4.13
C GLN A 93 19.59 -14.71 3.64
N PRO A 94 18.45 -14.73 4.36
CA PRO A 94 17.24 -14.05 3.93
C PRO A 94 17.39 -12.53 4.04
N SER A 95 16.69 -11.79 3.16
CA SER A 95 16.55 -10.33 3.30
C SER A 95 15.79 -9.98 4.59
N GLN A 96 15.95 -8.75 5.10
CA GLN A 96 15.27 -8.31 6.34
C GLN A 96 13.75 -8.52 6.29
N LYS A 97 13.13 -8.29 5.12
CA LYS A 97 11.70 -8.51 4.89
C LYS A 97 11.32 -9.99 4.97
N VAL A 98 12.13 -10.89 4.39
CA VAL A 98 11.91 -12.34 4.43
C VAL A 98 12.14 -12.88 5.84
N ALA A 99 13.21 -12.45 6.50
CA ALA A 99 13.50 -12.79 7.89
C ALA A 99 12.33 -12.39 8.82
N ARG A 100 11.71 -11.23 8.59
CA ARG A 100 10.52 -10.82 9.33
C ARG A 100 9.34 -11.77 9.09
N VAL A 101 9.03 -12.12 7.84
CA VAL A 101 7.98 -13.09 7.49
C VAL A 101 8.22 -14.43 8.18
N LEU A 102 9.42 -14.98 8.06
CA LEU A 102 9.82 -16.24 8.71
C LEU A 102 9.62 -16.17 10.22
N SER A 103 10.05 -15.09 10.87
CA SER A 103 9.88 -14.93 12.31
C SER A 103 8.40 -14.92 12.74
N VAL A 104 7.51 -14.33 11.92
CA VAL A 104 6.05 -14.33 12.20
C VAL A 104 5.50 -15.75 12.13
N TRP A 105 5.90 -16.51 11.11
CA TRP A 105 5.49 -17.89 10.92
C TRP A 105 6.03 -18.83 11.99
N GLU A 106 7.28 -18.66 12.42
CA GLU A 106 7.88 -19.42 13.54
C GLU A 106 7.10 -19.23 14.85
N ALA A 107 6.53 -18.05 15.07
CA ALA A 107 5.67 -17.76 16.21
C ALA A 107 4.23 -18.30 16.06
N GLY A 108 3.96 -19.12 15.05
CA GLY A 108 2.65 -19.73 14.80
C GLY A 108 1.58 -18.77 14.25
N ARG A 109 1.96 -17.54 13.87
CA ARG A 109 1.06 -16.53 13.30
C ARG A 109 1.25 -16.44 11.80
N GLY A 110 0.26 -15.92 11.08
CA GLY A 110 0.37 -15.62 9.65
C GLY A 110 0.63 -14.13 9.42
N VAL A 111 1.28 -13.80 8.31
CA VAL A 111 1.51 -12.38 7.95
C VAL A 111 0.20 -11.80 7.43
N ILE A 112 -0.22 -10.64 7.93
CA ILE A 112 -1.39 -9.96 7.39
C ILE A 112 -0.99 -9.26 6.10
N TYR A 113 -1.71 -9.56 5.02
CA TYR A 113 -1.50 -8.98 3.69
C TYR A 113 -2.69 -8.11 3.32
N ILE A 114 -2.43 -6.81 3.08
CA ILE A 114 -3.48 -5.85 2.71
C ILE A 114 -3.23 -5.36 1.29
N PRO A 115 -3.91 -5.88 0.26
CA PRO A 115 -3.88 -5.30 -1.07
C PRO A 115 -4.75 -4.04 -1.10
N CYS A 116 -4.20 -2.91 -1.54
CA CYS A 116 -4.89 -1.62 -1.54
C CYS A 116 -4.60 -0.79 -2.80
N PHE A 117 -5.48 0.17 -3.07
CA PHE A 117 -5.33 1.15 -4.15
C PHE A 117 -5.10 0.54 -5.55
N HIS A 118 -5.92 -0.45 -5.91
CA HIS A 118 -5.95 -1.12 -7.21
C HIS A 118 -6.17 -0.18 -8.40
N SER A 119 -5.95 -0.73 -9.61
CA SER A 119 -6.18 -0.03 -10.88
C SER A 119 -5.44 1.31 -10.99
N SER A 120 -4.22 1.33 -10.47
CA SER A 120 -3.33 2.50 -10.52
C SER A 120 -2.25 2.33 -11.57
N THR A 121 -1.75 3.46 -12.05
CA THR A 121 -0.57 3.51 -12.90
C THR A 121 0.68 3.24 -12.07
N SER A 122 1.76 2.78 -12.71
CA SER A 122 3.03 2.59 -12.01
C SER A 122 3.53 3.86 -11.31
N ALA A 123 3.31 5.03 -11.92
CA ALA A 123 3.71 6.31 -11.34
C ALA A 123 2.91 6.60 -10.06
N GLU A 124 1.58 6.42 -10.09
CA GLU A 124 0.72 6.62 -8.93
C GLU A 124 1.07 5.67 -7.78
N SER A 125 1.30 4.37 -8.06
CA SER A 125 1.64 3.42 -7.01
C SER A 125 2.98 3.75 -6.34
N LEU A 126 3.99 4.16 -7.11
CA LEU A 126 5.29 4.60 -6.60
C LEU A 126 5.19 5.89 -5.79
N THR A 127 4.36 6.84 -6.22
CA THR A 127 4.07 8.06 -5.45
C THR A 127 3.44 7.73 -4.11
N ARG A 128 2.43 6.85 -4.09
CA ARG A 128 1.75 6.42 -2.86
C ARG A 128 2.71 5.71 -1.91
N GLU A 129 3.45 4.73 -2.43
CA GLU A 129 4.49 4.01 -1.67
C GLU A 129 5.46 5.01 -1.01
N SER A 130 5.98 5.96 -1.78
CA SER A 130 6.91 6.96 -1.25
C SER A 130 6.29 7.84 -0.16
N CYS A 131 5.05 8.29 -0.35
CA CYS A 131 4.35 9.12 0.65
C CYS A 131 4.05 8.32 1.93
N ILE A 132 3.71 7.04 1.82
CA ILE A 132 3.51 6.15 2.96
C ILE A 132 4.83 5.94 3.71
N ILE A 133 5.94 5.68 2.99
CA ILE A 133 7.29 5.60 3.59
C ILE A 133 7.67 6.92 4.29
N ASP A 134 7.35 8.06 3.69
CA ASP A 134 7.59 9.37 4.31
C ASP A 134 6.83 9.55 5.63
N ALA A 135 5.61 9.01 5.72
CA ALA A 135 4.75 9.06 6.90
C ALA A 135 5.18 8.06 7.99
N LEU A 136 5.51 6.81 7.63
CA LEU A 136 5.93 5.77 8.57
C LEU A 136 7.35 5.98 9.10
N GLY A 137 8.21 6.61 8.30
CA GLY A 137 9.65 6.63 8.53
C GLY A 137 10.31 5.35 8.02
N VAL A 138 11.63 5.40 7.80
CA VAL A 138 12.38 4.26 7.24
C VAL A 138 12.74 3.23 8.32
N GLY A 139 12.90 3.66 9.58
CA GLY A 139 13.36 2.79 10.67
C GLY A 139 12.36 1.69 11.08
N SER A 140 11.08 1.86 10.77
CA SER A 140 10.02 0.89 11.05
C SER A 140 9.78 -0.11 9.91
N LEU A 141 10.39 0.11 8.74
CA LEU A 141 10.15 -0.69 7.54
C LEU A 141 11.37 -1.53 7.18
N CYS A 142 11.13 -2.77 6.75
CA CYS A 142 12.13 -3.64 6.12
C CYS A 142 12.37 -3.28 4.64
N ASN A 143 11.91 -2.12 4.18
CA ASN A 143 12.10 -1.65 2.82
C ASN A 143 13.58 -1.34 2.57
N GLU A 144 14.23 -2.11 1.72
CA GLU A 144 15.65 -1.95 1.38
C GLU A 144 15.98 -0.61 0.71
N ARG A 145 15.01 0.02 0.03
CA ARG A 145 15.23 1.27 -0.71
C ARG A 145 14.07 2.24 -0.52
N ARG A 146 14.40 3.47 -0.14
CA ARG A 146 13.51 4.62 -0.26
C ARG A 146 13.45 4.99 -1.75
N GLY A 147 12.33 4.69 -2.41
CA GLY A 147 12.12 5.06 -3.82
C GLY A 147 12.19 6.57 -4.04
N SER A 148 12.61 7.00 -5.23
CA SER A 148 12.47 8.40 -5.63
C SER A 148 11.00 8.70 -5.92
N VAL A 149 10.51 9.82 -5.38
CA VAL A 149 9.11 10.23 -5.60
C VAL A 149 8.97 10.70 -7.05
N PRO A 150 8.15 10.08 -7.91
CA PRO A 150 8.05 10.50 -9.29
C PRO A 150 7.13 11.71 -9.46
N GLY A 151 7.37 12.48 -10.53
CA GLY A 151 6.45 13.50 -11.03
C GLY A 151 6.30 14.73 -10.12
N LEU A 152 5.10 15.31 -10.10
CA LEU A 152 4.79 16.57 -9.39
C LEU A 152 5.02 16.49 -7.87
N VAL A 153 4.91 15.30 -7.30
CA VAL A 153 5.03 15.09 -5.86
C VAL A 153 6.49 15.16 -5.40
N SER A 154 7.45 15.04 -6.32
CA SER A 154 8.89 15.23 -6.02
C SER A 154 9.20 16.63 -5.49
N GLY A 155 8.48 17.66 -5.99
CA GLY A 155 8.62 19.05 -5.54
C GLY A 155 7.79 19.39 -4.30
N TRP A 156 7.04 18.44 -3.73
CA TRP A 156 6.22 18.74 -2.55
C TRP A 156 7.07 18.80 -1.27
N PRO A 157 6.76 19.75 -0.36
CA PRO A 157 7.31 19.73 0.99
C PRO A 157 7.08 18.37 1.67
N LEU A 158 8.05 17.94 2.48
CA LEU A 158 7.95 16.64 3.17
C LEU A 158 6.71 16.54 4.07
N SER A 159 6.30 17.64 4.71
CA SER A 159 5.07 17.70 5.51
C SER A 159 3.82 17.32 4.70
N ARG A 160 3.71 17.82 3.47
CA ARG A 160 2.59 17.52 2.57
C ARG A 160 2.60 16.07 2.09
N ARG A 161 3.80 15.53 1.80
CA ARG A 161 3.95 14.11 1.45
C ARG A 161 3.54 13.20 2.61
N ARG A 162 3.94 13.55 3.83
CA ARG A 162 3.53 12.85 5.06
C ARG A 162 2.04 12.88 5.29
N GLN A 163 1.39 14.04 5.13
CA GLN A 163 -0.07 14.15 5.25
C GLN A 163 -0.80 13.23 4.26
N LEU A 164 -0.33 13.17 3.01
CA LEU A 164 -0.86 12.22 2.03
C LEU A 164 -0.62 10.76 2.47
N GLY A 165 0.57 10.45 2.96
CA GLY A 165 0.89 9.12 3.50
C GLY A 165 -0.02 8.69 4.65
N VAL A 166 -0.25 9.56 5.63
CA VAL A 166 -1.18 9.32 6.76
C VAL A 166 -2.61 9.09 6.27
N PHE A 167 -3.07 9.89 5.32
CA PHE A 167 -4.39 9.69 4.71
C PHE A 167 -4.50 8.34 3.98
N LEU A 168 -3.45 7.93 3.27
CA LEU A 168 -3.43 6.62 2.61
C LEU A 168 -3.42 5.49 3.66
N LEU A 169 -2.66 5.63 4.75
CA LEU A 169 -2.65 4.65 5.83
C LEU A 169 -4.03 4.49 6.48
N SER A 170 -4.76 5.58 6.74
CA SER A 170 -6.11 5.48 7.31
C SER A 170 -7.09 4.79 6.37
N ARG A 171 -6.94 4.99 5.05
CA ARG A 171 -7.70 4.25 4.04
C ARG A 171 -7.33 2.77 3.98
N ALA A 172 -6.04 2.43 4.13
CA ALA A 172 -5.59 1.06 4.15
C ALA A 172 -6.07 0.30 5.39
N MET A 173 -6.11 0.95 6.56
CA MET A 173 -6.71 0.39 7.78
C MET A 173 -8.20 0.08 7.58
N ALA A 174 -8.96 1.02 7.01
CA ALA A 174 -10.38 0.79 6.71
C ALA A 174 -10.61 -0.39 5.75
N ILE A 175 -9.73 -0.59 4.76
CA ILE A 175 -9.77 -1.77 3.88
C ILE A 175 -9.52 -3.04 4.69
N MET A 176 -8.50 -3.04 5.56
CA MET A 176 -8.17 -4.20 6.40
C MET A 176 -9.31 -4.60 7.34
N ASP A 177 -9.98 -3.63 7.95
CA ASP A 177 -11.11 -3.90 8.84
C ASP A 177 -12.32 -4.47 8.08
N LEU A 178 -12.53 -4.07 6.82
CA LEU A 178 -13.54 -4.65 5.93
C LEU A 178 -13.18 -6.07 5.46
N ASP A 179 -11.91 -6.32 5.16
CA ASP A 179 -11.40 -7.62 4.68
C ASP A 179 -11.19 -8.65 5.81
N GLY A 180 -11.37 -8.26 7.07
CA GLY A 180 -11.31 -9.18 8.22
C GLY A 180 -9.89 -9.59 8.65
N ARG A 181 -8.86 -8.76 8.40
CA ARG A 181 -7.48 -8.96 8.89
C ARG A 181 -6.88 -10.34 8.56
N ARG A 182 -7.08 -10.84 7.34
CA ARG A 182 -6.63 -12.16 6.92
C ARG A 182 -5.12 -12.37 7.11
N GLU A 183 -4.78 -13.33 7.96
CA GLU A 183 -3.42 -13.84 8.15
C GLU A 183 -3.08 -14.87 7.07
N ILE A 184 -1.86 -14.79 6.51
CA ILE A 184 -1.34 -15.75 5.53
C ILE A 184 -0.25 -16.60 6.19
N HIS A 185 -0.55 -17.88 6.32
CA HIS A 185 0.35 -18.90 6.83
C HIS A 185 1.07 -19.63 5.70
N PRO A 186 2.16 -20.37 6.00
CA PRO A 186 2.85 -21.21 5.02
C PRO A 186 1.91 -22.16 4.25
N ARG A 187 0.94 -22.77 4.96
CA ARG A 187 -0.07 -23.68 4.39
C ARG A 187 -1.00 -23.04 3.35
N ASP A 188 -1.12 -21.71 3.36
CA ASP A 188 -1.99 -20.98 2.43
C ASP A 188 -1.29 -20.70 1.10
N LEU A 189 0.00 -21.03 0.99
CA LEU A 189 0.86 -20.76 -0.17
C LEU A 189 1.24 -22.01 -0.96
N THR A 190 0.98 -23.19 -0.40
CA THR A 190 1.18 -24.47 -1.07
C THR A 190 0.02 -24.74 -2.03
N VAL A 191 0.33 -24.78 -3.33
CA VAL A 191 -0.56 -25.32 -4.39
C VAL A 191 -0.26 -26.79 -4.57
#